data_AF-A0A853SZ34-F1
#
_entry.id   AF-A0A853SZ34-F1
#
_cell.length_a   1.000
_cell.length_b   1.000
_cell.length_c   1.000
_cell.angle_alpha   90.00
_cell.angle_beta   90.00
_cell.angle_gamma   90.00
#
_symmetry.space_group_name_H-M   'P 1'
#
loop_
_entity.id
_entity.type
_entity.pdbx_description
1 polymer ?
#
loop_
_entity_poly.entity_id
_entity_poly.type
_entity_poly.pdbx_seq_one_letter_code
_entity_poly.pdbx_strand_id
1 'polypeptide(L)'
;MQLFRLAAISLLTVAGLPVHAGAAVFPATPAADIAQHFTDYYGVRQHAQQRVQVTTATLGGVTRPVVRADWYSTDATPHSDAYLLNEQHPVQSPRRWYAMSIFLPVDWIATSVPVTVAQVDNGSGAGALAPPLALQIRGDQLTLNMNFNHRTSDITPANSARRTVLAGPATLGSWHCMVVRADWSAVAGTGELRVYMNGSAKETFFARLSHNSYAGALHVPRVGLSVPEGAAPGHRVMYADFIWVGDAAASLNDLTQKTPCHAAP
;
A
#
# COMPACT_ATOMS: atom_id res chain seq x y z
N MET A 1 -20.64 59.94 -17.69
CA MET A 1 -20.61 58.48 -17.98
C MET A 1 -19.39 57.88 -17.30
N GLN A 2 -19.56 57.26 -16.14
CA GLN A 2 -18.54 56.44 -15.47
C GLN A 2 -19.19 55.09 -15.16
N LEU A 3 -18.64 54.03 -15.76
CA LEU A 3 -19.03 52.64 -15.50
C LEU A 3 -18.22 52.12 -14.30
N PHE A 4 -18.90 51.78 -13.21
CA PHE A 4 -18.35 50.94 -12.15
C PHE A 4 -18.47 49.46 -12.57
N ARG A 5 -17.34 48.78 -12.74
CA ARG A 5 -17.29 47.31 -12.82
C ARG A 5 -17.17 46.75 -11.40
N LEU A 6 -18.20 46.04 -10.94
CA LEU A 6 -18.08 45.13 -9.80
C LEU A 6 -17.35 43.87 -10.26
N ALA A 7 -16.18 43.60 -9.69
CA ALA A 7 -15.54 42.29 -9.75
C ALA A 7 -16.15 41.41 -8.66
N ALA A 8 -16.87 40.37 -9.06
CA ALA A 8 -17.31 39.32 -8.16
C ALA A 8 -16.08 38.46 -7.78
N ILE A 9 -15.65 38.58 -6.53
CA ILE A 9 -14.65 37.67 -5.93
C ILE A 9 -15.42 36.42 -5.52
N SER A 10 -15.32 35.36 -6.33
CA SER A 10 -15.76 34.03 -5.93
C SER A 10 -14.80 33.50 -4.87
N LEU A 11 -15.21 33.53 -3.60
CA LEU A 11 -14.57 32.76 -2.54
C LEU A 11 -14.77 31.26 -2.87
N LEU A 12 -13.71 30.59 -3.32
CA LEU A 12 -13.60 29.16 -3.18
C LEU A 12 -13.51 28.84 -1.67
N THR A 13 -14.61 28.39 -1.10
CA THR A 13 -14.58 27.64 0.15
C THR A 13 -13.84 26.34 -0.11
N VAL A 14 -12.55 26.30 0.22
CA VAL A 14 -11.85 25.04 0.45
C VAL A 14 -12.52 24.44 1.67
N ALA A 15 -13.38 23.43 1.46
CA ALA A 15 -13.89 22.63 2.56
C ALA A 15 -12.68 22.04 3.27
N GLY A 16 -12.39 22.54 4.48
CA GLY A 16 -11.33 21.99 5.31
C GLY A 16 -11.66 20.54 5.60
N LEU A 17 -10.80 19.63 5.14
CA LEU A 17 -10.82 18.25 5.60
C LEU A 17 -10.73 18.25 7.14
N PRO A 18 -11.42 17.33 7.84
CA PRO A 18 -11.38 17.30 9.28
C PRO A 18 -9.93 17.07 9.73
N VAL A 19 -9.42 17.94 10.60
CA VAL A 19 -8.20 17.70 11.34
C VAL A 19 -8.53 16.59 12.35
N HIS A 20 -8.20 15.34 12.01
CA HIS A 20 -8.47 14.19 12.86
C HIS A 20 -7.42 14.10 13.98
N ALA A 21 -7.49 15.04 14.93
CA ALA A 21 -6.71 14.96 16.15
C ALA A 21 -7.25 13.81 17.02
N GLY A 22 -6.53 12.69 17.09
CA GLY A 22 -6.71 11.69 18.16
C GLY A 22 -6.98 10.24 17.77
N ALA A 23 -7.04 9.89 16.48
CA ALA A 23 -7.17 8.48 16.09
C ALA A 23 -5.79 7.85 15.85
N ALA A 24 -5.49 6.76 16.57
CA ALA A 24 -4.26 5.99 16.36
C ALA A 24 -4.18 5.34 14.97
N VAL A 25 -5.32 5.20 14.26
CA VAL A 25 -5.42 4.60 12.92
C VAL A 25 -6.22 5.50 11.98
N PHE A 26 -5.66 5.74 10.80
CA PHE A 26 -6.25 6.47 9.68
C PHE A 26 -6.55 5.52 8.49
N PRO A 27 -7.63 5.73 7.72
CA PRO A 27 -8.73 6.65 7.99
C PRO A 27 -9.48 6.31 9.29
N ALA A 28 -9.89 7.34 10.04
CA ALA A 28 -10.61 7.16 11.30
C ALA A 28 -12.13 6.96 11.10
N THR A 29 -12.52 6.43 9.94
CA THR A 29 -13.90 6.29 9.50
C THR A 29 -14.20 4.82 9.12
N PRO A 30 -15.46 4.35 9.15
CA PRO A 30 -15.80 3.01 8.70
C PRO A 30 -15.50 2.79 7.21
N ALA A 31 -15.23 1.54 6.83
CA ALA A 31 -14.95 1.17 5.44
C ALA A 31 -16.07 1.59 4.46
N ALA A 32 -17.33 1.56 4.88
CA ALA A 32 -18.45 2.01 4.05
C ALA A 32 -18.36 3.49 3.64
N ASP A 33 -17.88 4.35 4.54
CA ASP A 33 -17.69 5.77 4.27
C ASP A 33 -16.51 6.00 3.31
N ILE A 34 -15.39 5.29 3.54
CA ILE A 34 -14.25 5.30 2.61
C ILE A 34 -14.70 4.88 1.21
N ALA A 35 -15.57 3.87 1.10
CA ALA A 35 -16.07 3.39 -0.18
C ALA A 35 -16.90 4.43 -0.93
N GLN A 36 -17.79 5.13 -0.21
CA GLN A 36 -18.63 6.19 -0.77
C GLN A 36 -17.81 7.42 -1.18
N HIS A 37 -16.74 7.71 -0.43
CA HIS A 37 -15.88 8.87 -0.59
C HIS A 37 -14.47 8.49 -1.08
N PHE A 38 -14.37 7.46 -1.91
CA PHE A 38 -13.08 6.83 -2.23
C PHE A 38 -12.05 7.83 -2.77
N THR A 39 -12.45 8.75 -3.64
CA THR A 39 -11.58 9.76 -4.23
C THR A 39 -11.09 10.83 -3.25
N ASP A 40 -11.74 10.96 -2.09
CA ASP A 40 -11.33 11.89 -1.03
C ASP A 40 -10.17 11.29 -0.22
N TYR A 41 -10.08 9.96 -0.16
CA TYR A 41 -9.05 9.23 0.57
C TYR A 41 -7.96 8.63 -0.33
N TYR A 42 -8.28 8.26 -1.56
CA TYR A 42 -7.39 7.52 -2.45
C TYR A 42 -7.09 8.23 -3.76
N GLY A 43 -5.83 8.16 -4.14
CA GLY A 43 -5.38 8.45 -5.49
C GLY A 43 -5.28 7.16 -6.30
N VAL A 44 -5.68 7.26 -7.56
CA VAL A 44 -5.43 6.24 -8.59
C VAL A 44 -4.67 6.91 -9.72
N ARG A 45 -3.63 6.25 -10.25
CA ARG A 45 -2.86 6.80 -11.38
C ARG A 45 -3.80 7.03 -12.57
N GLN A 46 -3.60 8.11 -13.32
CA GLN A 46 -4.52 8.51 -14.40
C GLN A 46 -4.81 7.38 -15.41
N HIS A 47 -3.79 6.62 -15.82
CA HIS A 47 -3.95 5.47 -16.74
C HIS A 47 -4.70 4.28 -16.12
N ALA A 48 -4.74 4.19 -14.79
CA ALA A 48 -5.36 3.11 -14.04
C ALA A 48 -6.80 3.42 -13.59
N GLN A 49 -7.33 4.62 -13.85
CA GLN A 49 -8.65 5.03 -13.36
C GLN A 49 -9.79 4.12 -13.84
N GLN A 50 -9.69 3.56 -15.05
CA GLN A 50 -10.67 2.61 -15.58
C GLN A 50 -10.48 1.18 -15.06
N ARG A 51 -9.37 0.93 -14.37
CA ARG A 51 -8.91 -0.38 -13.91
C ARG A 51 -9.05 -0.59 -12.40
N VAL A 52 -9.35 0.47 -11.67
CA VAL A 52 -9.53 0.43 -10.22
C VAL A 52 -10.94 0.89 -9.89
N GLN A 53 -11.69 0.03 -9.20
CA GLN A 53 -13.08 0.28 -8.85
C GLN A 53 -13.34 -0.08 -7.40
N VAL A 54 -14.19 0.68 -6.71
CA VAL A 54 -14.72 0.26 -5.41
C VAL A 54 -16.01 -0.52 -5.63
N THR A 55 -16.12 -1.67 -5.00
CA THR A 55 -17.30 -2.52 -5.06
C THR A 55 -17.53 -3.21 -3.72
N THR A 56 -18.77 -3.59 -3.43
CA THR A 56 -19.07 -4.47 -2.30
C THR A 56 -19.07 -5.91 -2.78
N ALA A 57 -18.23 -6.76 -2.17
CA ALA A 57 -18.11 -8.15 -2.55
C ALA A 57 -18.06 -9.07 -1.32
N THR A 58 -18.55 -10.30 -1.49
CA THR A 58 -18.38 -11.38 -0.51
C THR A 58 -17.19 -12.23 -0.93
N LEU A 59 -16.06 -12.07 -0.24
CA LEU A 59 -14.79 -12.72 -0.56
C LEU A 59 -14.27 -13.45 0.67
N GLY A 60 -13.95 -14.75 0.53
CA GLY A 60 -13.48 -15.58 1.65
C GLY A 60 -14.48 -15.64 2.82
N GLY A 61 -15.78 -15.55 2.52
CA GLY A 61 -16.85 -15.54 3.54
C GLY A 61 -17.11 -14.17 4.19
N VAL A 62 -16.39 -13.11 3.81
CA VAL A 62 -16.54 -11.76 4.37
C VAL A 62 -17.14 -10.82 3.34
N THR A 63 -18.27 -10.18 3.66
CA THR A 63 -18.89 -9.13 2.82
C THR A 63 -18.43 -7.76 3.26
N ARG A 64 -17.71 -7.04 2.40
CA ARG A 64 -17.26 -5.66 2.67
C ARG A 64 -17.03 -4.86 1.38
N PRO A 65 -17.00 -3.53 1.45
CA PRO A 65 -16.45 -2.72 0.37
C PRO A 65 -14.97 -3.04 0.18
N VAL A 66 -14.55 -3.18 -1.08
CA VAL A 66 -13.19 -3.53 -1.50
C VAL A 66 -12.80 -2.73 -2.73
N VAL A 67 -11.49 -2.57 -2.92
CA VAL A 67 -10.88 -2.06 -4.14
C VAL A 67 -10.64 -3.24 -5.08
N ARG A 68 -11.35 -3.31 -6.20
CA ARG A 68 -11.06 -4.22 -7.30
C ARG A 68 -10.03 -3.58 -8.22
N ALA A 69 -8.94 -4.28 -8.49
CA ALA A 69 -7.94 -3.88 -9.48
C ALA A 69 -7.89 -4.91 -10.61
N ASP A 70 -8.09 -4.42 -11.83
CA ASP A 70 -7.99 -5.17 -13.07
C ASP A 70 -6.67 -4.81 -13.79
N TRP A 71 -6.02 -5.77 -14.43
CA TRP A 71 -4.89 -5.50 -15.32
C TRP A 71 -5.00 -6.37 -16.56
N TYR A 72 -4.75 -5.82 -17.73
CA TYR A 72 -4.73 -6.55 -19.00
C TYR A 72 -3.33 -6.50 -19.58
N SER A 73 -2.88 -7.59 -20.22
CA SER A 73 -1.59 -7.60 -20.92
C SER A 73 -1.48 -6.61 -22.08
N THR A 74 -2.61 -6.03 -22.50
CA THR A 74 -2.68 -4.94 -23.49
C THR A 74 -2.58 -3.55 -22.87
N ASP A 75 -2.59 -3.43 -21.55
CA ASP A 75 -2.48 -2.12 -20.89
C ASP A 75 -1.08 -1.55 -21.13
N ALA A 76 -1.01 -0.28 -21.55
CA ALA A 76 0.24 0.40 -21.86
C ALA A 76 1.18 0.59 -20.65
N THR A 77 0.66 0.37 -19.44
CA THR A 77 1.37 0.55 -18.18
C THR A 77 1.16 -0.66 -17.28
N PRO A 78 2.18 -1.05 -16.51
CA PRO A 78 2.12 -2.24 -15.66
C PRO A 78 1.33 -2.05 -14.36
N HIS A 79 0.62 -0.93 -14.17
CA HIS A 79 0.08 -0.54 -12.86
C HIS A 79 -1.43 -0.32 -12.87
N SER A 80 -2.12 -0.96 -11.94
CA SER A 80 -3.48 -0.65 -11.49
C SER A 80 -3.54 -0.71 -9.96
N ASP A 81 -2.84 0.24 -9.33
CA ASP A 81 -2.81 0.43 -7.87
C ASP A 81 -3.54 1.69 -7.42
N ALA A 82 -4.05 1.64 -6.19
CA ALA A 82 -4.55 2.76 -5.42
C ALA A 82 -3.59 3.06 -4.27
N TYR A 83 -3.48 4.34 -3.91
CA TYR A 83 -2.64 4.80 -2.81
C TYR A 83 -3.39 5.80 -1.95
N LEU A 84 -3.03 5.86 -0.68
CA LEU A 84 -3.69 6.74 0.28
C LEU A 84 -3.21 8.19 0.09
N LEU A 85 -4.13 9.13 -0.13
CA LEU A 85 -3.84 10.56 -0.28
C LEU A 85 -3.33 11.13 1.04
N ASN A 86 -2.41 12.09 0.96
CA ASN A 86 -1.83 12.82 2.09
C ASN A 86 -1.11 11.97 3.15
N GLU A 87 -1.00 10.65 2.94
CA GLU A 87 -0.28 9.72 3.81
C GLU A 87 1.10 9.41 3.25
N GLN A 88 1.91 10.47 3.12
CA GLN A 88 3.31 10.38 2.70
C GLN A 88 4.21 10.74 3.90
N HIS A 89 5.04 9.80 4.33
CA HIS A 89 5.86 9.99 5.53
C HIS A 89 7.35 10.02 5.18
N PRO A 90 8.10 11.08 5.54
CA PRO A 90 9.52 11.14 5.24
C PRO A 90 10.29 10.02 5.95
N VAL A 91 11.41 9.63 5.35
CA VAL A 91 12.39 8.77 6.03
C VAL A 91 12.81 9.41 7.36
N GLN A 92 12.91 8.59 8.42
CA GLN A 92 13.09 9.04 9.82
C GLN A 92 11.85 9.69 10.47
N SER A 93 10.66 9.55 9.89
CA SER A 93 9.42 9.85 10.63
C SER A 93 9.31 9.01 11.91
N PRO A 94 8.49 9.43 12.89
CA PRO A 94 8.07 8.56 13.97
C PRO A 94 7.55 7.23 13.42
N ARG A 95 7.60 6.21 14.29
CA ARG A 95 7.06 4.88 14.01
C ARG A 95 5.73 4.94 13.30
N ARG A 96 5.58 4.13 12.26
CA ARG A 96 4.31 3.94 11.55
C ARG A 96 3.91 2.48 11.50
N TRP A 97 2.60 2.28 11.43
CA TRP A 97 2.00 1.00 11.12
C TRP A 97 1.27 1.08 9.79
N TYR A 98 1.21 -0.05 9.08
CA TYR A 98 0.46 -0.19 7.84
C TYR A 98 -0.27 -1.53 7.87
N ALA A 99 -1.55 -1.55 7.52
CA ALA A 99 -2.28 -2.77 7.21
C ALA A 99 -2.76 -2.70 5.77
N MET A 100 -2.41 -3.73 5.00
CA MET A 100 -2.79 -3.90 3.60
C MET A 100 -3.23 -5.34 3.41
N SER A 101 -4.42 -5.54 2.85
CA SER A 101 -4.99 -6.88 2.69
C SER A 101 -5.42 -7.09 1.26
N ILE A 102 -5.11 -8.26 0.72
CA ILE A 102 -5.37 -8.62 -0.67
C ILE A 102 -6.07 -9.97 -0.73
N PHE A 103 -7.04 -10.11 -1.63
CA PHE A 103 -7.74 -11.35 -1.91
C PHE A 103 -7.37 -11.83 -3.30
N LEU A 104 -6.91 -13.08 -3.39
CA LEU A 104 -6.61 -13.73 -4.66
C LEU A 104 -7.81 -14.57 -5.09
N PRO A 105 -8.44 -14.28 -6.24
CA PRO A 105 -9.56 -15.07 -6.70
C PRO A 105 -9.11 -16.47 -7.16
N VAL A 106 -10.05 -17.40 -7.26
CA VAL A 106 -9.79 -18.82 -7.61
C VAL A 106 -9.24 -19.01 -9.03
N ASP A 107 -9.47 -18.03 -9.90
CA ASP A 107 -9.02 -17.96 -11.29
C ASP A 107 -7.72 -17.17 -11.47
N TRP A 108 -7.01 -16.85 -10.37
CA TRP A 108 -5.73 -16.17 -10.45
C TRP A 108 -4.71 -16.96 -11.28
N ILE A 109 -4.15 -16.29 -12.30
CA ILE A 109 -3.20 -16.91 -13.22
C ILE A 109 -1.79 -16.87 -12.58
N ALA A 110 -1.23 -17.98 -12.13
CA ALA A 110 0.13 -17.98 -11.60
C ALA A 110 1.17 -17.58 -12.66
N THR A 111 2.25 -16.91 -12.24
CA THR A 111 3.37 -16.54 -13.12
C THR A 111 4.70 -16.58 -12.36
N SER A 112 5.79 -16.96 -13.04
CA SER A 112 7.13 -17.02 -12.45
C SER A 112 7.77 -15.64 -12.24
N VAL A 113 7.18 -14.59 -12.83
CA VAL A 113 7.62 -13.20 -12.68
C VAL A 113 6.89 -12.57 -11.50
N PRO A 114 7.58 -11.90 -10.55
CA PRO A 114 6.95 -11.39 -9.33
C PRO A 114 5.98 -10.24 -9.63
N VAL A 115 4.70 -10.42 -9.29
CA VAL A 115 3.68 -9.37 -9.35
C VAL A 115 3.57 -8.71 -7.98
N THR A 116 3.77 -7.39 -7.89
CA THR A 116 3.59 -6.65 -6.64
C THR A 116 2.10 -6.38 -6.42
N VAL A 117 1.61 -6.71 -5.23
CA VAL A 117 0.18 -6.64 -4.87
C VAL A 117 -0.14 -5.68 -3.72
N ALA A 118 0.87 -5.40 -2.90
CA ALA A 118 0.83 -4.37 -1.87
C ALA A 118 2.26 -3.86 -1.64
N GLN A 119 2.43 -2.60 -1.30
CA GLN A 119 3.75 -2.01 -1.10
C GLN A 119 3.67 -0.76 -0.22
N VAL A 120 4.77 -0.48 0.47
CA VAL A 120 5.08 0.88 0.90
C VAL A 120 6.10 1.39 -0.10
N ASP A 121 5.74 2.39 -0.89
CA ASP A 121 6.54 2.95 -1.98
C ASP A 121 7.35 4.17 -1.53
N ASN A 122 8.32 4.60 -2.33
CA ASN A 122 9.26 5.70 -2.05
C ASN A 122 8.73 7.11 -2.34
N GLY A 123 7.52 7.20 -2.91
CA GLY A 123 7.01 8.46 -3.46
C GLY A 123 7.98 9.04 -4.50
N SER A 124 8.05 10.36 -4.60
CA SER A 124 9.01 11.04 -5.49
C SER A 124 10.42 11.17 -4.90
N GLY A 125 10.61 10.82 -3.63
CA GLY A 125 11.79 11.19 -2.84
C GLY A 125 13.07 10.39 -3.14
N ALA A 126 12.94 9.13 -3.57
CA ALA A 126 14.07 8.25 -3.90
C ALA A 126 14.14 7.85 -5.39
N GLY A 127 13.50 8.65 -6.26
CA GLY A 127 13.50 8.41 -7.71
C GLY A 127 12.79 7.10 -8.11
N ALA A 128 13.28 6.46 -9.18
CA ALA A 128 12.71 5.22 -9.75
C ALA A 128 13.21 3.93 -9.06
N LEU A 129 13.70 4.02 -7.82
CA LEU A 129 14.13 2.86 -7.06
C LEU A 129 12.96 1.99 -6.64
N ALA A 130 13.24 0.69 -6.44
CA ALA A 130 12.25 -0.26 -5.99
C ALA A 130 11.69 0.14 -4.60
N PRO A 131 10.41 -0.14 -4.31
CA PRO A 131 9.79 0.13 -3.01
C PRO A 131 10.59 -0.46 -1.84
N PRO A 132 10.68 0.19 -0.66
CA PRO A 132 11.43 -0.36 0.47
C PRO A 132 10.78 -1.62 1.04
N LEU A 133 9.48 -1.79 0.81
CA LEU A 133 8.75 -3.00 1.14
C LEU A 133 7.66 -3.26 0.10
N ALA A 134 7.65 -4.46 -0.46
CA ALA A 134 6.60 -4.96 -1.35
C ALA A 134 6.22 -6.39 -0.97
N LEU A 135 4.91 -6.67 -0.93
CA LEU A 135 4.36 -8.01 -0.98
C LEU A 135 4.18 -8.38 -2.46
N GLN A 136 4.78 -9.51 -2.85
CA GLN A 136 4.77 -9.99 -4.23
C GLN A 136 4.25 -11.41 -4.30
N ILE A 137 3.61 -11.73 -5.42
CA ILE A 137 3.21 -13.10 -5.78
C ILE A 137 4.15 -13.60 -6.86
N ARG A 138 4.73 -14.78 -6.62
CA ARG A 138 5.57 -15.47 -7.60
C ARG A 138 5.20 -16.95 -7.58
N GLY A 139 4.63 -17.44 -8.68
CA GLY A 139 4.06 -18.78 -8.75
C GLY A 139 2.92 -18.92 -7.74
N ASP A 140 3.08 -19.87 -6.83
CA ASP A 140 2.19 -20.19 -5.72
C ASP A 140 2.68 -19.62 -4.38
N GLN A 141 3.63 -18.68 -4.41
CA GLN A 141 4.27 -18.11 -3.21
C GLN A 141 3.97 -16.63 -3.04
N LEU A 142 3.76 -16.24 -1.79
CA LEU A 142 3.85 -14.86 -1.34
C LEU A 142 5.27 -14.60 -0.84
N THR A 143 5.87 -13.52 -1.31
CA THR A 143 7.21 -13.10 -0.89
C THR A 143 7.19 -11.65 -0.44
N LEU A 144 7.86 -11.36 0.68
CA LEU A 144 8.21 -10.01 1.09
C LEU A 144 9.53 -9.64 0.41
N ASN A 145 9.53 -8.51 -0.28
CA ASN A 145 10.68 -7.96 -0.93
C ASN A 145 11.00 -6.60 -0.30
N MET A 146 12.10 -6.54 0.45
CA MET A 146 12.58 -5.30 1.05
C MET A 146 13.80 -4.77 0.31
N ASN A 147 13.77 -3.49 -0.03
CA ASN A 147 14.86 -2.82 -0.73
C ASN A 147 15.36 -1.63 0.09
N PHE A 148 16.66 -1.38 0.05
CA PHE A 148 17.29 -0.32 0.82
C PHE A 148 18.61 0.08 0.19
N ASN A 149 19.11 1.28 0.50
CA ASN A 149 20.41 1.73 0.01
C ASN A 149 21.47 1.65 1.10
N HIS A 150 22.68 1.22 0.73
CA HIS A 150 23.82 1.20 1.63
C HIS A 150 24.43 2.59 1.85
N ARG A 151 24.07 3.57 1.02
CA ARG A 151 24.59 4.93 1.04
C ARG A 151 23.46 5.94 1.19
N THR A 152 23.69 6.98 1.98
CA THR A 152 22.75 8.09 2.15
C THR A 152 23.00 9.24 1.17
N SER A 153 24.21 9.34 0.61
CA SER A 153 24.63 10.42 -0.30
C SER A 153 24.61 10.05 -1.78
N ASP A 154 24.43 8.77 -2.13
CA ASP A 154 24.56 8.25 -3.49
C ASP A 154 23.51 7.16 -3.74
N ILE A 155 22.27 7.60 -3.95
CA ILE A 155 21.06 6.79 -3.95
C ILE A 155 20.80 6.24 -5.35
N THR A 156 21.43 5.10 -5.68
CA THR A 156 21.34 4.46 -7.00
C THR A 156 20.97 2.98 -6.89
N PRO A 157 20.52 2.33 -7.99
CA PRO A 157 20.30 0.88 -8.00
C PRO A 157 21.55 0.08 -7.64
N ALA A 158 22.74 0.54 -8.06
CA ALA A 158 24.02 -0.12 -7.80
C ALA A 158 24.42 -0.11 -6.31
N ASN A 159 23.98 0.91 -5.57
CA ASN A 159 24.19 1.00 -4.12
C ASN A 159 23.01 0.44 -3.31
N SER A 160 21.99 -0.09 -3.99
CA SER A 160 20.83 -0.69 -3.35
C SER A 160 21.01 -2.18 -3.17
N ALA A 161 20.51 -2.71 -2.06
CA ALA A 161 20.37 -4.14 -1.84
C ALA A 161 18.90 -4.52 -1.69
N ARG A 162 18.67 -5.80 -1.92
CA ARG A 162 17.38 -6.44 -1.81
C ARG A 162 17.46 -7.62 -0.87
N ARG A 163 16.46 -7.76 -0.01
CA ARG A 163 16.21 -8.97 0.78
C ARG A 163 14.83 -9.50 0.44
N THR A 164 14.76 -10.78 0.12
CA THR A 164 13.50 -11.47 -0.17
C THR A 164 13.25 -12.55 0.86
N VAL A 165 12.03 -12.61 1.40
CA VAL A 165 11.61 -13.57 2.42
C VAL A 165 10.32 -14.24 1.96
N LEU A 166 10.23 -15.57 2.08
CA LEU A 166 9.00 -16.30 1.85
C LEU A 166 7.99 -15.95 2.96
N ALA A 167 6.87 -15.35 2.57
CA ALA A 167 5.81 -14.95 3.50
C ALA A 167 4.81 -16.08 3.77
N GLY A 168 4.68 -17.00 2.82
CA GLY A 168 3.75 -18.12 2.86
C GLY A 168 3.26 -18.51 1.46
N PRO A 169 2.31 -19.44 1.36
CA PRO A 169 1.66 -19.77 0.09
C PRO A 169 0.71 -18.65 -0.37
N ALA A 170 0.63 -18.42 -1.67
CA ALA A 170 -0.37 -17.57 -2.32
C ALA A 170 -1.68 -18.36 -2.51
N THR A 171 -2.34 -18.72 -1.40
CA THR A 171 -3.59 -19.48 -1.41
C THR A 171 -4.69 -18.73 -2.16
N LEU A 172 -5.28 -19.37 -3.16
CA LEU A 172 -6.38 -18.80 -3.93
C LEU A 172 -7.72 -18.87 -3.15
N GLY A 173 -8.67 -18.03 -3.52
CA GLY A 173 -9.95 -17.90 -2.83
C GLY A 173 -9.84 -17.40 -1.39
N SER A 174 -8.71 -16.79 -1.02
CA SER A 174 -8.39 -16.43 0.37
C SER A 174 -7.84 -15.01 0.50
N TRP A 175 -8.07 -14.42 1.67
CA TRP A 175 -7.46 -13.16 2.07
C TRP A 175 -6.03 -13.38 2.57
N HIS A 176 -5.15 -12.47 2.19
CA HIS A 176 -3.78 -12.35 2.68
C HIS A 176 -3.59 -10.96 3.26
N CYS A 177 -3.38 -10.88 4.57
CA CYS A 177 -3.33 -9.61 5.29
C CYS A 177 -1.93 -9.35 5.81
N MET A 178 -1.32 -8.26 5.37
CA MET A 178 0.00 -7.83 5.81
C MET A 178 -0.16 -6.67 6.79
N VAL A 179 0.34 -6.84 8.01
CA VAL A 179 0.52 -5.74 8.97
C VAL A 179 2.01 -5.47 9.14
N VAL A 180 2.39 -4.21 9.03
CA VAL A 180 3.78 -3.75 9.07
C VAL A 180 3.92 -2.75 10.19
N ARG A 181 4.98 -2.87 10.97
CA ARG A 181 5.45 -1.83 11.89
C ARG A 181 6.83 -1.42 11.43
N ALA A 182 6.99 -0.15 11.09
CA ALA A 182 8.22 0.37 10.53
C ALA A 182 8.70 1.61 11.30
N ASP A 183 9.94 1.53 11.75
CA ASP A 183 10.79 2.67 12.05
C ASP A 183 11.70 2.84 10.83
N TRP A 184 11.28 3.66 9.85
CA TRP A 184 11.96 3.80 8.56
C TRP A 184 13.28 4.56 8.69
N SER A 185 14.35 4.00 8.14
CA SER A 185 15.66 4.63 8.15
C SER A 185 16.49 4.29 6.91
N ALA A 186 17.22 5.29 6.43
CA ALA A 186 18.29 5.15 5.44
C ALA A 186 19.68 4.95 6.07
N VAL A 187 19.79 5.06 7.40
CA VAL A 187 21.07 5.06 8.11
C VAL A 187 21.33 3.69 8.70
N ALA A 188 22.45 3.09 8.34
CA ALA A 188 22.86 1.78 8.87
C ALA A 188 22.93 1.79 10.41
N GLY A 189 22.52 0.70 11.05
CA GLY A 189 22.45 0.61 12.51
C GLY A 189 21.22 1.27 13.13
N THR A 190 20.33 1.88 12.34
CA THR A 190 19.10 2.52 12.83
C THR A 190 17.89 2.02 12.05
N GLY A 191 16.72 2.09 12.67
CA GLY A 191 15.49 1.57 12.08
C GLY A 191 15.12 0.17 12.57
N GLU A 192 13.87 -0.19 12.33
CA GLU A 192 13.29 -1.48 12.68
C GLU A 192 12.15 -1.78 11.70
N LEU A 193 12.05 -3.03 11.26
CA LEU A 193 10.92 -3.49 10.46
C LEU A 193 10.39 -4.79 11.04
N ARG A 194 9.07 -4.82 11.28
CA ARG A 194 8.32 -6.02 11.63
C ARG A 194 7.20 -6.21 10.63
N VAL A 195 7.04 -7.43 10.14
CA VAL A 195 5.94 -7.79 9.24
C VAL A 195 5.23 -9.02 9.81
N TYR A 196 3.92 -8.93 9.86
CA TYR A 196 2.99 -9.95 10.32
C TYR A 196 2.06 -10.31 9.17
N MET A 197 1.84 -11.60 8.95
CA MET A 197 0.96 -12.09 7.90
C MET A 197 -0.26 -12.80 8.49
N ASN A 198 -1.40 -12.63 7.83
CA ASN A 198 -2.63 -13.41 8.01
C ASN A 198 -3.11 -13.47 9.46
N GLY A 199 -3.10 -12.32 10.15
CA GLY A 199 -3.57 -12.20 11.54
C GLY A 199 -2.64 -12.82 12.59
N SER A 200 -1.49 -13.36 12.20
CA SER A 200 -0.54 -13.94 13.14
C SER A 200 0.08 -12.90 14.07
N ALA A 201 0.13 -13.21 15.37
CA ALA A 201 0.90 -12.42 16.35
C ALA A 201 2.42 -12.64 16.23
N LYS A 202 2.86 -13.67 15.48
CA LYS A 202 4.26 -13.98 15.26
C LYS A 202 4.78 -13.22 14.04
N GLU A 203 5.96 -12.59 14.16
CA GLU A 203 6.61 -11.96 13.02
C GLU A 203 6.92 -12.98 11.91
N THR A 204 6.42 -12.70 10.70
CA THR A 204 6.89 -13.34 9.46
C THR A 204 8.29 -12.82 9.09
N PHE A 205 8.55 -11.54 9.40
CA PHE A 205 9.85 -10.94 9.25
C PHE A 205 10.14 -9.96 10.39
N PHE A 206 11.40 -9.96 10.85
CA PHE A 206 11.91 -9.02 11.83
C PHE A 206 13.34 -8.61 11.49
N ALA A 207 13.60 -7.31 11.49
CA ALA A 207 14.94 -6.76 11.49
C ALA A 207 15.01 -5.55 12.42
N ARG A 208 15.99 -5.54 13.33
CA ARG A 208 16.27 -4.45 14.26
C ARG A 208 17.61 -3.81 13.93
N LEU A 209 17.75 -2.52 14.21
CA LEU A 209 18.98 -1.74 13.95
C LEU A 209 19.40 -1.84 12.47
N SER A 210 18.42 -1.85 11.56
CA SER A 210 18.64 -2.04 10.13
C SER A 210 18.04 -0.88 9.36
N HIS A 211 18.87 -0.29 8.50
CA HIS A 211 18.35 0.54 7.42
C HIS A 211 17.43 -0.32 6.56
N ASN A 212 16.31 0.28 6.17
CA ASN A 212 15.17 -0.37 5.53
C ASN A 212 14.48 0.59 4.54
N SER A 213 15.19 1.64 4.11
CA SER A 213 14.69 2.66 3.19
C SER A 213 15.85 3.38 2.50
N TYR A 214 15.54 4.48 1.83
CA TYR A 214 16.44 5.35 1.08
C TYR A 214 16.44 6.75 1.70
N ALA A 215 17.57 7.47 1.60
CA ALA A 215 17.58 8.86 2.02
C ALA A 215 16.61 9.68 1.14
N GLY A 216 15.88 10.61 1.75
CA GLY A 216 14.86 11.40 1.04
C GLY A 216 13.56 10.66 0.68
N ALA A 217 13.43 9.36 0.92
CA ALA A 217 12.20 8.62 0.60
C ALA A 217 10.96 9.19 1.30
N LEU A 218 9.82 9.17 0.60
CA LEU A 218 8.49 9.46 1.13
C LEU A 218 7.66 8.18 1.11
N HIS A 219 7.40 7.59 2.26
CA HIS A 219 6.72 6.31 2.37
C HIS A 219 5.23 6.46 2.06
N VAL A 220 4.80 5.87 0.94
CA VAL A 220 3.40 5.92 0.46
C VAL A 220 2.84 4.50 0.36
N PRO A 221 1.87 4.11 1.20
CA PRO A 221 1.27 2.79 1.10
C PRO A 221 0.38 2.68 -0.14
N ARG A 222 0.45 1.53 -0.82
CA ARG A 222 -0.30 1.23 -2.05
C ARG A 222 -0.79 -0.21 -2.05
N VAL A 223 -1.97 -0.43 -2.64
CA VAL A 223 -2.54 -1.76 -2.91
C VAL A 223 -3.07 -1.83 -4.33
N GLY A 224 -3.05 -3.02 -4.92
CA GLY A 224 -3.47 -3.25 -6.30
C GLY A 224 -2.35 -3.88 -7.11
N LEU A 225 -2.48 -3.90 -8.43
CA LEU A 225 -1.59 -4.68 -9.30
C LEU A 225 -0.44 -3.84 -9.83
N SER A 226 0.78 -4.32 -9.65
CA SER A 226 1.96 -3.87 -10.39
C SER A 226 2.60 -5.09 -11.06
N VAL A 227 2.24 -5.29 -12.33
CA VAL A 227 2.53 -6.47 -13.14
C VAL A 227 3.69 -6.17 -14.08
N PRO A 228 4.91 -6.69 -13.84
CA PRO A 228 6.05 -6.41 -14.68
C PRO A 228 5.87 -6.98 -16.11
N GLU A 229 6.64 -6.43 -17.03
CA GLU A 229 6.75 -6.95 -18.39
C GLU A 229 7.18 -8.43 -18.36
N GLY A 230 6.59 -9.26 -19.23
CA GLY A 230 6.86 -10.69 -19.29
C GLY A 230 6.10 -11.53 -18.25
N ALA A 231 5.29 -10.92 -17.38
CA ALA A 231 4.25 -11.66 -16.67
C ALA A 231 3.29 -12.31 -17.70
N ALA A 232 2.83 -13.52 -17.41
CA ALA A 232 2.05 -14.32 -18.35
C ALA A 232 0.89 -13.51 -18.97
N PRO A 233 0.60 -13.70 -20.28
CA PRO A 233 -0.40 -12.92 -20.99
C PRO A 233 -1.78 -13.11 -20.37
N GLY A 234 -2.64 -12.10 -20.48
CA GLY A 234 -4.04 -12.20 -20.08
C GLY A 234 -4.52 -11.08 -19.18
N HIS A 235 -5.71 -11.32 -18.60
CA HIS A 235 -6.40 -10.44 -17.67
C HIS A 235 -6.21 -10.95 -16.25
N ARG A 236 -5.95 -10.03 -15.32
CA ARG A 236 -5.76 -10.30 -13.90
C ARG A 236 -6.73 -9.47 -13.10
N VAL A 237 -7.33 -10.10 -12.10
CA VAL A 237 -8.15 -9.43 -11.12
C VAL A 237 -7.57 -9.72 -9.75
N MET A 238 -7.46 -8.70 -8.93
CA MET A 238 -7.35 -8.86 -7.48
C MET A 238 -8.34 -7.95 -6.78
N TYR A 239 -8.61 -8.27 -5.53
CA TYR A 239 -9.31 -7.37 -4.64
C TYR A 239 -8.37 -6.99 -3.51
N ALA A 240 -8.49 -5.77 -3.03
CA ALA A 240 -7.81 -5.29 -1.85
C ALA A 240 -8.84 -4.71 -0.88
N ASP A 241 -8.60 -4.91 0.41
CA ASP A 241 -9.25 -4.08 1.42
C ASP A 241 -8.63 -2.67 1.38
N PHE A 242 -9.25 -1.73 2.08
CA PHE A 242 -8.65 -0.42 2.30
C PHE A 242 -7.33 -0.54 3.07
N ILE A 243 -6.42 0.38 2.75
CA ILE A 243 -5.17 0.62 3.48
C ILE A 243 -5.52 1.29 4.81
N TRP A 244 -4.95 0.79 5.89
CA TRP A 244 -5.01 1.40 7.21
C TRP A 244 -3.61 1.78 7.66
N VAL A 245 -3.43 3.02 8.13
CA VAL A 245 -2.14 3.54 8.61
C VAL A 245 -2.27 3.87 10.08
N GLY A 246 -1.37 3.34 10.90
CA GLY A 246 -1.30 3.66 12.33
C GLY A 246 -0.13 4.58 12.66
N ASP A 247 -0.30 5.40 13.70
CA ASP A 247 0.77 6.20 14.27
C ASP A 247 1.58 5.42 15.32
N ALA A 248 2.47 6.11 16.05
CA ALA A 248 3.31 5.49 17.06
C ALA A 248 2.53 4.91 18.27
N ALA A 249 1.29 5.36 18.50
CA ALA A 249 0.41 4.88 19.56
C ALA A 249 -0.40 3.64 19.15
N ALA A 250 -0.50 3.35 17.85
CA ALA A 250 -1.17 2.16 17.35
C ALA A 250 -0.43 0.86 17.72
N SER A 251 -1.19 -0.24 17.73
CA SER A 251 -0.72 -1.60 18.01
C SER A 251 -1.03 -2.57 16.89
N LEU A 252 -0.40 -3.76 16.93
CA LEU A 252 -0.71 -4.84 16.00
C LEU A 252 -2.19 -5.22 16.03
N ASN A 253 -2.81 -5.23 17.22
CA ASN A 253 -4.22 -5.55 17.34
C ASN A 253 -5.08 -4.49 16.66
N ASP A 254 -4.80 -3.20 16.86
CA ASP A 254 -5.58 -2.11 16.24
C ASP A 254 -5.63 -2.24 14.72
N LEU A 255 -4.49 -2.56 14.10
CA LEU A 255 -4.37 -2.74 12.66
C LEU A 255 -4.98 -4.06 12.19
N THR A 256 -4.76 -5.16 12.91
CA THR A 256 -5.29 -6.48 12.55
C THR A 256 -6.81 -6.48 12.52
N GLN A 257 -7.46 -5.85 13.51
CA GLN A 257 -8.93 -5.72 13.59
C GLN A 257 -9.55 -4.97 12.40
N LYS A 258 -8.77 -4.19 11.65
CA LYS A 258 -9.26 -3.51 10.44
C LYS A 258 -9.25 -4.41 9.21
N THR A 259 -8.39 -5.43 9.19
CA THR A 259 -8.20 -6.36 8.06
C THR A 259 -9.28 -7.44 8.03
N PRO A 260 -9.58 -8.07 6.89
CA PRO A 260 -10.51 -9.22 6.84
C PRO A 260 -9.97 -10.50 7.51
N CYS A 261 -8.67 -10.58 7.84
CA CYS A 261 -8.09 -11.77 8.46
C CYS A 261 -8.31 -11.87 9.98
N HIS A 262 -8.84 -10.83 10.65
CA HIS A 262 -9.18 -10.95 12.09
C HIS A 262 -10.37 -11.89 12.35
N ALA A 263 -11.21 -12.09 11.34
CA ALA A 263 -12.39 -12.94 11.39
C ALA A 263 -12.16 -14.34 10.81
N ALA A 264 -10.93 -14.64 10.34
CA ALA A 264 -10.61 -15.95 9.83
C ALA A 264 -10.53 -16.95 11.01
N PRO A 265 -11.28 -18.08 10.94
CA PRO A 265 -11.32 -19.08 12.01
C PRO A 265 -9.98 -19.79 12.24
#